data_AF-A0A660M445-F1
#
_entry.id   AF-A0A660M445-F1
#
_cell.length_a   1.000
_cell.length_b   1.000
_cell.length_c   1.000
_cell.angle_alpha   90.00
_cell.angle_beta   90.00
_cell.angle_gamma   90.00
#
_symmetry.space_group_name_H-M   'P 1'
#
loop_
_entity.id
_entity.type
_entity.pdbx_description
1 polymer ?
#
loop_
_entity_poly.entity_id
_entity_poly.type
_entity_poly.pdbx_seq_one_letter_code
_entity_poly.pdbx_strand_id
1 'polypeptide(L)'
;MNLFLCSHFSSVGDLIKEQIANKKIVFVPTASIREGYTGYVGSARKLFKKLGAQLIEIDISTEELAKIKEAFEEADVIYFTGGNSFFLIDQLRKTGTDKLLKQQLKNGKLFIGESAGAIVCAPDISYIEKMDPIPKDYSQSNNAALNLIDFYVLPHYLTAPFKKATEQIVQALPDLELCAINNSQAIIVQDDARNIVTA
;
A
#
# COMPACT_ATOMS: atom_id res chain seq x y z
N MET A 1 9.28 -7.61 11.08
CA MET A 1 8.11 -6.77 10.71
C MET A 1 7.18 -7.60 9.83
N ASN A 2 5.86 -7.38 9.87
CA ASN A 2 4.87 -8.18 9.14
C ASN A 2 4.21 -7.36 8.02
N LEU A 3 4.61 -7.58 6.76
CA LEU A 3 4.02 -6.90 5.60
C LEU A 3 3.41 -7.91 4.62
N PHE A 4 2.28 -7.53 4.04
CA PHE A 4 1.71 -8.16 2.84
C PHE A 4 1.53 -7.08 1.76
N LEU A 5 2.36 -7.14 0.72
CA LEU A 5 2.41 -6.14 -0.34
C LEU A 5 1.88 -6.76 -1.64
N CYS A 6 0.86 -6.16 -2.26
CA CYS A 6 0.21 -6.78 -3.41
C CYS A 6 -0.17 -5.76 -4.48
N SER A 7 -0.36 -6.24 -5.70
CA SER A 7 -0.89 -5.42 -6.79
C SER A 7 -2.41 -5.21 -6.65
N HIS A 8 -3.16 -6.27 -6.35
CA HIS A 8 -4.62 -6.24 -6.35
C HIS A 8 -5.18 -7.11 -5.23
N PHE A 9 -5.58 -6.49 -4.12
CA PHE A 9 -5.86 -7.22 -2.88
C PHE A 9 -7.00 -8.21 -3.03
N SER A 10 -8.05 -7.87 -3.78
CA SER A 10 -9.18 -8.78 -3.98
C SER A 10 -8.82 -10.10 -4.69
N SER A 11 -7.67 -10.14 -5.39
CA SER A 11 -7.18 -11.34 -6.09
C SER A 11 -6.30 -12.23 -5.21
N VAL A 12 -5.67 -11.69 -4.16
CA VAL A 12 -4.63 -12.40 -3.39
C VAL A 12 -4.89 -12.42 -1.89
N GLY A 13 -5.85 -11.65 -1.37
CA GLY A 13 -6.09 -11.52 0.07
C GLY A 13 -6.51 -12.83 0.75
N ASP A 14 -7.10 -13.78 -0.01
CA ASP A 14 -7.42 -15.12 0.50
C ASP A 14 -6.16 -15.92 0.92
N LEU A 15 -4.97 -15.59 0.40
CA LEU A 15 -3.68 -16.19 0.79
C LEU A 15 -3.34 -15.94 2.27
N ILE A 16 -3.86 -14.85 2.84
CA ILE A 16 -3.65 -14.48 4.25
C ILE A 16 -4.97 -14.48 5.04
N LYS A 17 -6.00 -15.20 4.58
CA LYS A 17 -7.34 -15.22 5.20
C LYS A 17 -7.30 -15.43 6.71
N GLU A 18 -6.44 -16.33 7.21
CA GLU A 18 -6.35 -16.67 8.64
C GLU A 18 -5.83 -15.48 9.48
N GLN A 19 -5.09 -14.55 8.87
CA GLN A 19 -4.56 -13.37 9.53
C GLN A 19 -5.55 -12.19 9.56
N ILE A 20 -6.56 -12.20 8.68
CA ILE A 20 -7.48 -11.07 8.48
C ILE A 20 -8.96 -11.40 8.74
N ALA A 21 -9.34 -12.68 8.81
CA ALA A 21 -10.72 -13.08 9.05
C ALA A 21 -11.19 -12.68 10.46
N ASN A 22 -12.39 -12.12 10.55
CA ASN A 22 -13.00 -11.61 11.79
C ASN A 22 -12.14 -10.59 12.57
N LYS A 23 -11.19 -9.93 11.90
CA LYS A 23 -10.31 -8.91 12.49
C LYS A 23 -10.88 -7.51 12.31
N LYS A 24 -10.40 -6.58 13.14
CA LYS A 24 -10.58 -5.14 12.93
C LYS A 24 -9.48 -4.64 12.00
N ILE A 25 -9.88 -4.02 10.90
CA ILE A 25 -8.98 -3.50 9.87
C ILE A 25 -9.17 -2.00 9.82
N VAL A 26 -8.10 -1.24 10.08
CA VAL A 26 -8.09 0.15 9.63
C VAL A 26 -7.93 0.14 8.12
N PHE A 27 -8.91 0.71 7.43
CA PHE A 27 -8.96 0.80 5.99
C PHE A 27 -8.69 2.25 5.58
N VAL A 28 -7.54 2.49 4.95
CA VAL A 28 -7.11 3.82 4.52
C VAL A 28 -7.22 3.96 3.00
N PRO A 29 -8.27 4.64 2.49
CA PRO A 29 -8.50 4.82 1.06
C PRO A 29 -7.81 6.05 0.46
N THR A 30 -7.01 6.78 1.25
CA THR A 30 -6.52 8.12 0.90
C THR A 30 -5.84 8.19 -0.45
N ALA A 31 -5.04 7.19 -0.85
CA ALA A 31 -4.40 7.17 -2.17
C ALA A 31 -5.40 7.27 -3.33
N SER A 32 -6.62 6.75 -3.15
CA SER A 32 -7.64 6.62 -4.19
C SER A 32 -8.59 7.82 -4.29
N ILE A 33 -8.62 8.73 -3.32
CA ILE A 33 -9.72 9.72 -3.19
C ILE A 33 -9.76 10.75 -4.34
N ARG A 34 -8.67 10.89 -5.09
CA ARG A 34 -8.56 11.77 -6.27
C ARG A 34 -8.54 11.00 -7.60
N GLU A 35 -8.66 9.68 -7.56
CA GLU A 35 -8.60 8.84 -8.75
C GLU A 35 -9.94 8.80 -9.47
N GLY A 36 -9.91 8.79 -10.80
CA GLY A 36 -11.13 8.68 -11.63
C GLY A 36 -11.78 7.28 -11.58
N TYR A 37 -11.02 6.26 -11.18
CA TYR A 37 -11.50 4.89 -11.02
C TYR A 37 -11.05 4.31 -9.67
N THR A 38 -12.02 3.81 -8.90
CA THR A 38 -11.81 3.30 -7.53
C THR A 38 -12.41 1.90 -7.30
N GLY A 39 -12.61 1.13 -8.39
CA GLY A 39 -13.22 -0.21 -8.31
C GLY A 39 -12.43 -1.19 -7.44
N TYR A 40 -11.10 -1.08 -7.40
CA TYR A 40 -10.22 -1.86 -6.54
C TYR A 40 -10.54 -1.64 -5.05
N VAL A 41 -10.83 -0.39 -4.64
CA VAL A 41 -11.23 -0.06 -3.26
C VAL A 41 -12.52 -0.79 -2.87
N GLY A 42 -13.51 -0.77 -3.76
CA GLY A 42 -14.77 -1.49 -3.55
C GLY A 42 -14.59 -3.00 -3.47
N SER A 43 -13.69 -3.56 -4.29
CA SER A 43 -13.37 -5.00 -4.28
C SER A 43 -12.65 -5.43 -3.00
N ALA A 44 -11.71 -4.64 -2.49
CA ALA A 44 -11.02 -4.90 -1.24
C ALA A 44 -12.00 -4.89 -0.05
N ARG A 45 -12.90 -3.89 0.01
CA ARG A 45 -13.97 -3.86 1.03
C ARG A 45 -14.85 -5.09 0.99
N LYS A 46 -15.24 -5.55 -0.21
CA LYS A 46 -16.06 -6.77 -0.37
C LYS A 46 -15.34 -8.00 0.14
N LEU A 47 -14.04 -8.16 -0.15
CA LEU A 47 -13.26 -9.28 0.34
C LEU A 47 -13.16 -9.28 1.87
N PHE A 48 -12.79 -8.16 2.49
CA PHE A 48 -12.74 -8.06 3.95
C PHE A 48 -14.09 -8.39 4.61
N LYS A 49 -15.19 -7.84 4.09
CA LYS A 49 -16.54 -8.13 4.60
C LYS A 49 -16.92 -9.60 4.43
N LYS A 50 -16.56 -10.23 3.30
CA LYS A 50 -16.77 -11.67 3.07
C LYS A 50 -16.02 -12.51 4.12
N LEU A 51 -14.87 -12.06 4.58
CA LEU A 51 -14.07 -12.72 5.62
C LEU A 51 -14.49 -12.35 7.06
N GLY A 52 -15.62 -11.65 7.23
CA GLY A 52 -16.14 -11.26 8.55
C GLY A 52 -15.37 -10.11 9.22
N ALA A 53 -14.44 -9.47 8.51
CA ALA A 53 -13.65 -8.38 9.07
C ALA A 53 -14.49 -7.11 9.31
N GLN A 54 -14.16 -6.38 10.37
CA GLN A 54 -14.75 -5.09 10.71
C GLN A 54 -13.84 -3.98 10.18
N LEU A 55 -14.38 -3.08 9.34
CA LEU A 55 -13.60 -1.99 8.74
C LEU A 55 -13.77 -0.71 9.54
N ILE A 56 -12.64 -0.11 9.93
CA ILE A 56 -12.55 1.24 10.47
C ILE A 56 -12.00 2.13 9.35
N GLU A 57 -12.89 2.87 8.68
CA GLU A 57 -12.51 3.74 7.55
C GLU A 57 -11.83 5.01 8.07
N ILE A 58 -10.60 5.28 7.61
CA ILE A 58 -9.83 6.45 8.00
C ILE A 58 -9.22 7.09 6.76
N ASP A 59 -9.66 8.31 6.43
CA ASP A 59 -8.97 9.14 5.46
C ASP A 59 -7.95 10.03 6.17
N ILE A 60 -6.68 9.68 6.04
CA ILE A 60 -5.59 10.40 6.71
C ILE A 60 -5.41 11.83 6.18
N SER A 61 -6.03 12.20 5.06
CA SER A 61 -5.92 13.57 4.51
C SER A 61 -6.90 14.57 5.13
N THR A 62 -7.93 14.08 5.83
CA THR A 62 -9.01 14.91 6.37
C THR A 62 -9.24 14.70 7.86
N GLU A 63 -8.90 13.53 8.40
CA GLU A 63 -9.10 13.18 9.80
C GLU A 63 -8.00 13.78 10.70
N GLU A 64 -8.37 14.12 11.94
CA GLU A 64 -7.40 14.58 12.93
C GLU A 64 -6.46 13.44 13.36
N LEU A 65 -5.19 13.77 13.60
CA LEU A 65 -4.17 12.79 14.00
C LEU A 65 -4.56 11.97 15.24
N ALA A 66 -5.30 12.57 16.19
CA ALA A 66 -5.78 11.86 17.37
C ALA A 66 -6.72 10.69 17.01
N LYS A 67 -7.64 10.92 16.06
CA LYS A 67 -8.57 9.89 15.57
C LYS A 67 -7.85 8.84 14.71
N ILE A 68 -6.88 9.25 13.89
CA ILE A 68 -6.03 8.31 13.14
C ILE A 68 -5.29 7.40 14.12
N LYS A 69 -4.72 7.98 15.18
CA LYS A 69 -4.01 7.23 16.23
C LYS A 69 -4.91 6.22 16.94
N GLU A 70 -6.08 6.65 17.40
CA GLU A 70 -7.06 5.77 18.05
C GLU A 70 -7.44 4.58 17.16
N ALA A 71 -7.77 4.84 15.90
CA ALA A 71 -8.12 3.80 14.95
C ALA A 71 -6.96 2.82 14.72
N PHE A 72 -5.73 3.35 14.56
CA PHE A 72 -4.53 2.53 14.39
C PHE A 72 -4.22 1.69 15.62
N GLU A 73 -4.53 2.16 16.83
CA GLU A 73 -4.36 1.41 18.08
C GLU A 73 -5.43 0.32 18.24
N GLU A 74 -6.68 0.59 17.88
CA GLU A 74 -7.81 -0.35 17.99
C GLU A 74 -7.75 -1.52 17.00
N ALA A 75 -7.25 -1.29 15.78
CA ALA A 75 -7.27 -2.31 14.73
C ALA A 75 -6.22 -3.42 14.92
N ASP A 76 -6.53 -4.64 14.47
CA ASP A 76 -5.56 -5.73 14.38
C ASP A 76 -4.61 -5.56 13.19
N VAL A 77 -5.11 -4.96 12.10
CA VAL A 77 -4.44 -4.85 10.80
C VAL A 77 -4.60 -3.45 10.24
N ILE A 78 -3.56 -2.94 9.58
CA ILE A 78 -3.59 -1.67 8.85
C ILE A 78 -3.55 -1.95 7.35
N TYR A 79 -4.53 -1.47 6.61
CA TYR A 79 -4.67 -1.65 5.16
C TYR A 79 -4.65 -0.31 4.43
N PHE A 80 -3.71 -0.13 3.50
CA PHE A 80 -3.66 1.03 2.60
C PHE A 80 -4.03 0.59 1.18
N THR A 81 -5.00 1.28 0.57
CA THR A 81 -5.45 0.97 -0.79
C THR A 81 -4.43 1.37 -1.86
N GLY A 82 -4.68 0.92 -3.09
CA GLY A 82 -4.12 1.53 -4.30
C GLY A 82 -4.62 2.96 -4.54
N GLY A 83 -4.05 3.61 -5.55
CA GLY A 83 -4.34 4.99 -5.96
C GLY A 83 -3.07 5.71 -6.38
N ASN A 84 -2.94 7.00 -6.09
CA ASN A 84 -1.73 7.77 -6.42
C ASN A 84 -0.69 7.72 -5.29
N SER A 85 0.49 7.17 -5.57
CA SER A 85 1.57 6.98 -4.59
C SER A 85 2.15 8.30 -4.06
N PHE A 86 2.30 9.31 -4.92
CA PHE A 86 2.81 10.63 -4.54
C PHE A 86 1.83 11.35 -3.62
N PHE A 87 0.54 11.29 -3.91
CA PHE A 87 -0.49 11.82 -3.03
C PHE A 87 -0.47 11.09 -1.68
N LEU A 88 -0.39 9.76 -1.67
CA LEU A 88 -0.35 8.99 -0.44
C LEU A 88 0.83 9.37 0.47
N ILE A 89 2.06 9.39 -0.06
CA ILE A 89 3.23 9.72 0.77
C ILE A 89 3.21 11.18 1.25
N ASP A 90 2.68 12.09 0.43
CA ASP A 90 2.51 13.48 0.80
C ASP A 90 1.58 13.63 2.01
N GLN A 91 0.43 12.95 2.01
CA GLN A 91 -0.52 12.97 3.13
C GLN A 91 0.03 12.26 4.36
N LEU A 92 0.73 11.13 4.20
CA LEU A 92 1.37 10.41 5.30
C LEU A 92 2.37 11.30 6.05
N ARG A 93 3.20 12.05 5.32
CA ARG A 93 4.22 12.94 5.89
C ARG A 93 3.61 14.22 6.46
N LYS A 94 2.65 14.83 5.77
CA LYS A 94 1.93 16.04 6.23
C LYS A 94 1.25 15.84 7.59
N THR A 95 0.63 14.67 7.78
CA THR A 95 -0.14 14.37 8.98
C THR A 95 0.67 13.72 10.09
N GLY A 96 1.90 13.27 9.81
CA GLY A 96 2.71 12.49 10.75
C GLY A 96 2.26 11.04 10.90
N THR A 97 1.34 10.58 10.03
CA THR A 97 0.83 9.20 10.02
C THR A 97 1.92 8.21 9.61
N ASP A 98 2.94 8.64 8.86
CA ASP A 98 4.13 7.84 8.54
C ASP A 98 4.85 7.33 9.80
N LYS A 99 5.02 8.18 10.81
CA LYS A 99 5.66 7.84 12.09
C LYS A 99 4.78 6.91 12.92
N LEU A 100 3.48 7.19 12.96
CA LEU A 100 2.50 6.36 13.66
C LEU A 100 2.45 4.94 13.07
N LEU A 101 2.40 4.82 11.75
CA LEU A 101 2.45 3.53 11.07
C LEU A 101 3.70 2.75 11.48
N LYS A 102 4.89 3.36 11.37
CA LYS A 102 6.16 2.72 11.77
C LYS A 102 6.14 2.24 13.22
N GLN A 103 5.52 2.97 14.13
CA GLN A 103 5.37 2.54 15.52
C GLN A 103 4.48 1.29 15.64
N GLN A 104 3.34 1.25 14.95
CA GLN A 104 2.44 0.09 14.97
C GLN A 104 3.09 -1.17 14.39
N LEU A 105 3.92 -1.02 13.34
CA LEU A 105 4.66 -2.15 12.74
C LEU A 105 5.75 -2.69 13.66
N LYS A 106 6.42 -1.83 14.42
CA LYS A 106 7.36 -2.26 15.48
C LYS A 106 6.66 -3.04 16.59
N ASN A 107 5.38 -2.76 16.84
CA ASN A 107 4.54 -3.50 17.78
C ASN A 107 3.97 -4.80 17.19
N GLY A 108 4.38 -5.19 15.98
CA GLY A 108 4.02 -6.48 15.37
C GLY A 108 2.72 -6.48 14.57
N LYS A 109 2.04 -5.33 14.41
CA LYS A 109 0.82 -5.26 13.58
C LYS A 109 1.12 -5.65 12.14
N LEU A 110 0.18 -6.37 11.53
CA LEU A 110 0.21 -6.66 10.10
C LEU A 110 -0.13 -5.39 9.32
N PHE A 111 0.70 -5.07 8.34
CA PHE A 111 0.38 -4.08 7.33
C PHE A 111 0.13 -4.72 5.98
N ILE A 112 -0.91 -4.23 5.32
CA ILE A 112 -1.29 -4.63 3.98
C ILE A 112 -1.21 -3.39 3.09
N GLY A 113 -0.33 -3.43 2.09
CA GLY A 113 -0.21 -2.40 1.06
C GLY A 113 -0.71 -2.92 -0.27
N GLU A 114 -1.74 -2.28 -0.84
CA GLU A 114 -2.20 -2.54 -2.21
C GLU A 114 -1.66 -1.46 -3.14
N SER A 115 -0.98 -1.85 -4.23
CA SER A 115 -0.47 -0.96 -5.28
C SER A 115 0.29 0.24 -4.69
N ALA A 116 -0.25 1.46 -4.70
CA ALA A 116 0.33 2.63 -4.03
C ALA A 116 0.72 2.37 -2.56
N GLY A 117 -0.11 1.65 -1.80
CA GLY A 117 0.20 1.23 -0.43
C GLY A 117 1.44 0.33 -0.31
N ALA A 118 1.74 -0.48 -1.34
CA ALA A 118 2.97 -1.26 -1.42
C ALA A 118 4.17 -0.43 -1.90
N ILE A 119 3.94 0.46 -2.87
CA ILE A 119 4.96 1.35 -3.45
C ILE A 119 5.59 2.24 -2.38
N VAL A 120 4.77 2.83 -1.49
CA VAL A 120 5.27 3.72 -0.43
C VAL A 120 6.09 3.02 0.65
N CYS A 121 6.14 1.68 0.67
CA CYS A 121 7.02 0.93 1.57
C CYS A 121 8.50 1.04 1.18
N ALA A 122 8.80 1.32 -0.09
CA ALA A 122 10.16 1.45 -0.60
C ALA A 122 10.93 2.63 0.05
N PRO A 123 12.25 2.75 -0.17
CA PRO A 123 13.01 3.91 0.29
C PRO A 123 12.59 5.22 -0.38
N ASP A 124 12.22 5.16 -1.66
CA ASP A 124 11.88 6.32 -2.52
C ASP A 124 10.84 5.92 -3.58
N ILE A 125 9.97 6.84 -4.00
CA ILE A 125 8.90 6.56 -4.99
C ILE A 125 9.16 7.15 -6.38
N SER A 126 10.30 7.77 -6.66
CA SER A 126 10.59 8.40 -7.95
C SER A 126 10.48 7.44 -9.15
N TYR A 127 10.70 6.14 -8.92
CA TYR A 127 10.61 5.10 -9.95
C TYR A 127 9.22 4.94 -10.56
N ILE A 128 8.17 5.38 -9.86
CA ILE A 128 6.78 5.11 -10.22
C ILE A 128 6.10 6.23 -11.00
N GLU A 129 6.79 7.35 -11.27
CA GLU A 129 6.20 8.55 -11.92
C GLU A 129 5.52 8.26 -13.27
N LYS A 130 6.02 7.27 -14.02
CA LYS A 130 5.41 6.83 -15.28
C LYS A 130 4.06 6.13 -15.11
N MET A 131 3.78 5.60 -13.92
CA MET A 131 2.53 4.96 -13.54
C MET A 131 1.62 5.96 -12.80
N ASP A 132 2.16 6.65 -11.79
CA ASP A 132 1.45 7.61 -10.96
C ASP A 132 2.04 9.01 -11.19
N PRO A 133 1.33 9.93 -11.87
CA PRO A 133 1.84 11.28 -12.07
C PRO A 133 1.90 12.06 -10.74
N ILE A 134 2.92 12.90 -10.58
CA ILE A 134 3.07 13.76 -9.40
C ILE A 134 1.93 14.80 -9.37
N PRO A 135 1.13 14.89 -8.28
CA PRO A 135 0.09 15.90 -8.13
C PRO A 135 0.67 17.32 -8.19
N LYS A 136 -0.06 18.27 -8.78
CA LYS A 136 0.36 19.68 -8.87
C LYS A 136 0.55 20.34 -7.50
N ASP A 137 -0.16 19.85 -6.48
CA ASP A 137 -0.11 20.32 -5.09
C ASP A 137 0.76 19.43 -4.18
N TYR A 138 1.58 18.54 -4.76
CA TYR A 138 2.58 17.76 -4.02
C TYR A 138 3.55 18.71 -3.31
N SER A 139 3.64 18.62 -1.99
CA SER A 139 4.37 19.62 -1.19
C SER A 139 5.67 19.11 -0.58
N GLN A 140 6.03 17.85 -0.80
CA GLN A 140 7.28 17.32 -0.26
C GLN A 140 8.47 17.83 -1.08
N SER A 141 9.58 18.12 -0.40
CA SER A 141 10.83 18.56 -1.05
C SER A 141 11.63 17.41 -1.69
N ASN A 142 11.23 16.16 -1.44
CA ASN A 142 11.86 14.95 -1.98
C ASN A 142 10.82 13.81 -2.05
N ASN A 143 11.22 12.70 -2.69
CA ASN A 143 10.37 11.53 -2.91
C ASN A 143 10.66 10.37 -1.94
N ALA A 144 11.36 10.67 -0.82
CA ALA A 144 11.61 9.70 0.23
C ALA A 144 10.27 9.17 0.78
N ALA A 145 10.17 7.84 0.84
CA ALA A 145 8.96 7.14 1.24
C ALA A 145 9.08 6.57 2.67
N LEU A 146 8.36 5.50 2.99
CA LEU A 146 8.36 4.96 4.34
C LEU A 146 9.66 4.23 4.67
N ASN A 147 10.43 3.74 3.69
CA ASN A 147 11.67 3.01 3.92
C ASN A 147 11.47 1.84 4.90
N LEU A 148 10.46 1.01 4.62
CA LEU A 148 10.11 -0.21 5.36
C LEU A 148 10.80 -1.44 4.78
N ILE A 149 11.11 -1.40 3.48
CA ILE A 149 11.81 -2.45 2.73
C ILE A 149 12.99 -1.83 2.00
N ASP A 150 13.96 -2.65 1.63
CA ASP A 150 15.20 -2.28 0.91
C ASP A 150 15.12 -2.52 -0.61
N PHE A 151 13.95 -2.93 -1.11
CA PHE A 151 13.64 -3.13 -2.52
C PHE A 151 12.42 -2.31 -2.96
N TYR A 152 12.16 -2.29 -4.27
CA TYR A 152 11.14 -1.44 -4.89
C TYR A 152 10.04 -2.29 -5.52
N VAL A 153 8.84 -2.28 -4.94
CA VAL A 153 7.71 -3.06 -5.47
C VAL A 153 7.22 -2.44 -6.77
N LEU A 154 7.24 -3.17 -7.89
CA LEU A 154 6.61 -2.74 -9.13
C LEU A 154 5.30 -3.52 -9.33
N PRO A 155 4.15 -2.96 -8.89
CA PRO A 155 2.87 -3.64 -9.00
C PRO A 155 2.38 -3.66 -10.45
N HIS A 156 1.37 -4.50 -10.70
CA HIS A 156 0.70 -4.62 -11.99
C HIS A 156 1.64 -4.94 -13.15
N TYR A 157 2.75 -5.63 -12.87
CA TYR A 157 3.79 -5.92 -13.85
C TYR A 157 3.19 -6.57 -15.11
N LEU A 158 3.44 -5.94 -16.27
CA LEU A 158 2.94 -6.35 -17.59
C LEU A 158 1.42 -6.53 -17.69
N THR A 159 0.66 -5.94 -16.76
CA THR A 159 -0.80 -6.08 -16.68
C THR A 159 -1.47 -4.80 -17.16
N ALA A 160 -2.57 -4.92 -17.91
CA ALA A 160 -3.33 -3.74 -18.35
C ALA A 160 -3.99 -3.01 -17.16
N PRO A 161 -4.08 -1.67 -17.17
CA PRO A 161 -3.61 -0.74 -18.22
C PRO A 161 -2.12 -0.37 -18.11
N PHE A 162 -1.40 -0.88 -17.10
CA PHE A 162 -0.05 -0.46 -16.72
C PHE A 162 1.08 -1.13 -17.49
N LYS A 163 0.80 -2.04 -18.44
CA LYS A 163 1.81 -2.79 -19.21
C LYS A 163 2.93 -1.89 -19.75
N LYS A 164 2.57 -0.84 -20.48
CA LYS A 164 3.56 0.09 -21.07
C LYS A 164 4.37 0.83 -19.99
N ALA A 165 3.73 1.27 -18.90
CA ALA A 165 4.41 1.98 -17.83
C ALA A 165 5.43 1.06 -17.14
N THR A 166 5.02 -0.16 -16.77
CA THR A 166 5.90 -1.14 -16.12
C THR A 166 7.08 -1.56 -16.99
N GLU A 167 6.88 -1.75 -18.30
CA GLU A 167 7.97 -2.00 -19.26
C GLU A 167 8.99 -0.85 -19.27
N GLN A 168 8.51 0.40 -19.33
CA GLN A 168 9.38 1.57 -19.35
C GLN A 168 10.13 1.77 -18.03
N ILE A 169 9.52 1.46 -16.89
CA ILE A 169 10.17 1.56 -15.58
C ILE A 169 11.33 0.57 -15.47
N VAL A 170 11.10 -0.70 -15.82
CA VAL A 170 12.16 -1.73 -15.82
C VAL A 170 13.30 -1.37 -16.76
N GLN A 171 13.00 -0.85 -17.95
CA GLN A 171 14.02 -0.43 -18.92
C GLN A 171 14.82 0.78 -18.45
N ALA A 172 14.18 1.74 -17.77
CA ALA A 172 14.83 2.98 -17.35
C ALA A 172 15.70 2.81 -16.09
N LEU A 173 15.46 1.77 -15.28
CA LEU A 173 16.06 1.60 -13.96
C LEU A 173 16.65 0.19 -13.78
N PRO A 174 17.64 -0.21 -14.62
CA PRO A 174 18.19 -1.57 -14.60
C PRO A 174 18.95 -1.92 -13.32
N ASP A 175 19.48 -0.91 -12.61
CA ASP A 175 20.28 -1.08 -11.40
C ASP A 175 19.44 -1.01 -10.11
N LEU A 176 18.16 -0.69 -10.21
CA LEU A 176 17.25 -0.62 -9.07
C LEU A 176 16.75 -2.02 -8.73
N GLU A 177 16.73 -2.40 -7.45
CA GLU A 177 16.18 -3.70 -7.03
C GLU A 177 14.64 -3.70 -7.12
N LEU A 178 14.12 -3.80 -8.35
CA LEU A 178 12.70 -3.90 -8.63
C LEU A 178 12.19 -5.31 -8.33
N CYS A 179 11.23 -5.42 -7.41
CA CYS A 179 10.46 -6.62 -7.18
C CYS A 179 9.12 -6.51 -7.92
N ALA A 180 9.10 -6.97 -9.17
CA ALA A 180 7.93 -6.88 -10.02
C ALA A 180 6.93 -8.00 -9.72
N ILE A 181 5.66 -7.63 -9.50
CA ILE A 181 4.56 -8.56 -9.22
C ILE A 181 3.34 -8.23 -10.09
N ASN A 182 2.64 -9.25 -10.59
CA ASN A 182 1.39 -9.07 -11.32
C ASN A 182 0.17 -9.05 -10.37
N ASN A 183 -1.05 -9.01 -10.92
CA ASN A 183 -2.29 -8.93 -10.13
C ASN A 183 -2.62 -10.19 -9.30
N SER A 184 -2.01 -11.33 -9.63
CA SER A 184 -2.20 -12.60 -8.92
C SER A 184 -1.08 -12.90 -7.94
N GLN A 185 -0.16 -11.97 -7.73
CA GLN A 185 1.01 -12.12 -6.87
C GLN A 185 1.01 -11.14 -5.71
N ALA A 186 1.62 -11.56 -4.61
CA ALA A 186 1.89 -10.74 -3.44
C ALA A 186 3.28 -11.05 -2.87
N ILE A 187 3.80 -10.13 -2.08
CA ILE A 187 5.07 -10.24 -1.37
C ILE A 187 4.75 -10.27 0.11
N ILE A 188 5.18 -11.33 0.79
CA ILE A 188 5.16 -11.44 2.24
C ILE A 188 6.55 -11.08 2.75
N VAL A 189 6.61 -10.11 3.68
CA VAL A 189 7.83 -9.77 4.42
C VAL A 189 7.61 -10.12 5.88
N GLN A 190 8.41 -11.05 6.39
CA GLN A 190 8.41 -11.51 7.78
C GLN A 190 9.86 -11.70 8.22
N ASP A 191 10.25 -11.13 9.36
CA ASP A 191 11.61 -11.23 9.90
C ASP A 191 12.72 -10.99 8.87
N ASP A 192 12.54 -9.94 8.06
CA ASP A 192 13.41 -9.50 6.97
C ASP A 192 13.54 -10.49 5.80
N ALA A 193 12.79 -11.61 5.82
CA ALA A 193 12.66 -12.53 4.71
C ALA A 193 11.54 -12.10 3.75
N ARG A 194 11.88 -12.02 2.46
CA ARG A 194 10.97 -11.72 1.36
C ARG A 194 10.53 -13.00 0.64
N ASN A 195 9.22 -13.24 0.54
CA ASN A 195 8.65 -14.34 -0.23
C ASN A 195 7.57 -13.86 -1.20
N ILE A 196 7.66 -14.25 -2.46
CA ILE A 196 6.59 -14.01 -3.45
C ILE A 196 5.64 -15.19 -3.43
N VAL A 197 4.34 -14.90 -3.25
CA VAL A 197 3.25 -15.88 -3.28
C VAL A 197 2.31 -15.58 -4.44
N THR A 198 1.66 -16.61 -4.95
CA THR A 198 0.72 -16.52 -6.08
C THR A 198 -0.61 -17.18 -5.69
N ALA A 199 -1.72 -16.53 -6.03
CA ALA A 199 -3.08 -17.03 -5.81
C ALA A 199 -3.48 -18.13 -6.81
#